data_AF-A0A1H3Z9V6-F1
#
_entry.id   AF-A0A1H3Z9V6-F1
#
_cell.length_a   1.000
_cell.length_b   1.000
_cell.length_c   1.000
_cell.angle_alpha   90.00
_cell.angle_beta   90.00
_cell.angle_gamma   90.00
#
_symmetry.space_group_name_H-M   'P 1'
#
loop_
_entity.id
_entity.type
_entity.pdbx_description
1 polymer ?
#
loop_
_entity_poly.entity_id
_entity_poly.type
_entity_poly.pdbx_seq_one_letter_code
_entity_poly.pdbx_strand_id
1 'polypeptide(L)'
;MFKKILIMILSGAITITAAGCSTKVNAMENTNDLQIETTSSDVDIFTEDIPDMVVGGWTASEDIKMTDNAKNAFEKAVSGLTGVNYEPVACLGTQVVAGINYCILCKATPVTLHATTYYTLVYVYVDLKGNAEIASIKNIELGI
;
A
#
# COMPACT_ATOMS: atom_id res chain seq x y z
N MET A 1 -30.25 -9.14 -9.81
CA MET A 1 -30.83 -7.86 -9.34
C MET A 1 -30.67 -7.77 -7.83
N PHE A 2 -29.73 -6.94 -7.38
CA PHE A 2 -29.45 -6.69 -5.97
C PHE A 2 -30.57 -5.84 -5.36
N LYS A 3 -31.31 -6.38 -4.39
CA LYS A 3 -32.26 -5.59 -3.58
C LYS A 3 -31.61 -5.29 -2.24
N LYS A 4 -31.54 -3.99 -1.94
CA LYS A 4 -30.82 -3.37 -0.82
C LYS A 4 -31.58 -3.56 0.51
N ILE A 5 -30.80 -3.85 1.56
CA ILE A 5 -30.74 -3.21 2.89
C ILE A 5 -32.03 -3.06 3.72
N LEU A 6 -32.01 -3.63 4.93
CA LEU A 6 -32.53 -2.98 6.15
C LEU A 6 -31.86 -3.62 7.39
N ILE A 7 -30.93 -2.92 8.04
CA ILE A 7 -30.54 -3.23 9.43
C ILE A 7 -30.60 -1.93 10.23
N MET A 8 -31.41 -1.99 11.28
CA MET A 8 -31.77 -0.93 12.21
C MET A 8 -30.58 -0.48 13.06
N ILE A 9 -30.55 0.82 13.31
CA ILE A 9 -29.62 1.54 14.17
C ILE A 9 -30.01 1.23 15.63
N LEU A 10 -29.04 0.86 16.48
CA LEU A 10 -29.19 0.88 17.93
C LEU A 10 -28.03 1.68 18.55
N SER A 11 -28.41 2.69 19.33
CA SER A 11 -27.55 3.73 19.89
C SER A 11 -26.58 3.21 20.95
N GLY A 12 -25.36 3.73 20.94
CA GLY A 12 -24.45 3.72 22.08
C GLY A 12 -23.74 5.06 22.18
N ALA A 13 -24.09 5.86 23.18
CA ALA A 13 -23.44 7.12 23.50
C ALA A 13 -22.16 6.86 24.31
N ILE A 14 -21.03 7.42 23.88
CA ILE A 14 -19.84 7.60 24.73
C ILE A 14 -19.36 9.03 24.56
N THR A 15 -19.51 9.81 25.63
CA THR A 15 -18.95 11.15 25.80
C THR A 15 -17.52 11.05 26.31
N ILE A 16 -16.57 11.70 25.64
CA ILE A 16 -15.33 12.15 26.30
C ILE A 16 -15.01 13.56 25.80
N THR A 17 -14.98 14.48 26.76
CA THR A 17 -14.57 15.88 26.60
C THR A 17 -13.05 15.97 26.58
N ALA A 18 -12.49 16.66 25.60
CA ALA A 18 -11.15 17.23 25.67
C ALA A 18 -11.14 18.58 24.93
N ALA A 19 -10.59 19.60 25.60
CA ALA A 19 -10.62 21.01 25.20
C ALA A 19 -9.31 21.46 24.51
N GLY A 20 -9.43 22.43 23.60
CA GLY A 20 -8.36 23.26 23.02
C GLY A 20 -7.76 22.70 21.72
N CYS A 21 -7.54 23.43 20.62
CA CYS A 21 -7.42 24.88 20.39
C CYS A 21 -7.81 25.21 18.94
N SER A 22 -8.39 26.40 18.73
CA SER A 22 -9.01 26.87 17.49
C SER A 22 -7.99 27.31 16.42
N THR A 23 -8.25 26.98 15.15
CA THR A 23 -7.93 27.87 14.02
C THR A 23 -9.07 27.78 13.01
N LYS A 24 -9.72 28.91 12.77
CA LYS A 24 -10.81 29.06 11.80
C LYS A 24 -10.22 29.07 10.38
N VAL A 25 -10.81 28.33 9.45
CA VAL A 25 -10.65 28.59 8.02
C VAL A 25 -12.03 28.73 7.40
N ASN A 26 -12.21 29.86 6.72
CA ASN A 26 -13.45 30.33 6.13
C ASN A 26 -13.85 29.50 4.91
N ALA A 27 -15.16 29.40 4.67
CA ALA A 27 -15.70 29.05 3.38
C ALA A 27 -15.28 30.09 2.33
N MET A 28 -14.89 29.63 1.15
CA MET A 28 -14.87 30.44 -0.06
C MET A 28 -15.46 29.61 -1.20
N GLU A 29 -16.69 29.97 -1.59
CA GLU A 29 -17.16 29.76 -2.96
C GLU A 29 -16.20 30.49 -3.90
N ASN A 30 -15.90 29.93 -5.07
CA ASN A 30 -16.26 30.55 -6.34
C ASN A 30 -15.69 29.74 -7.52
N THR A 31 -16.59 29.36 -8.41
CA THR A 31 -16.37 29.15 -9.84
C THR A 31 -15.43 30.19 -10.44
N ASN A 32 -14.40 29.75 -11.15
CA ASN A 32 -13.73 30.58 -12.16
C ASN A 32 -13.38 29.69 -13.36
N ASP A 33 -14.31 29.68 -14.31
CA ASP A 33 -13.99 29.61 -15.73
C ASP A 33 -13.04 30.78 -16.05
N LEU A 34 -11.93 30.54 -16.77
CA LEU A 34 -11.15 31.53 -17.53
C LEU A 34 -9.95 30.88 -18.26
N GLN A 35 -10.16 30.67 -19.56
CA GLN A 35 -9.26 30.90 -20.71
C GLN A 35 -7.73 30.82 -20.51
N ILE A 36 -7.11 29.82 -21.15
CA ILE A 36 -5.66 29.70 -21.33
C ILE A 36 -5.29 30.35 -22.66
N GLU A 37 -4.63 31.50 -22.60
CA GLU A 37 -3.97 32.14 -23.75
C GLU A 37 -2.49 31.71 -23.79
N THR A 38 -2.08 31.16 -24.93
CA THR A 38 -0.71 30.74 -25.21
C THR A 38 0.20 31.95 -25.38
N THR A 39 1.25 32.06 -24.58
CA THR A 39 2.46 32.79 -25.00
C THR A 39 3.71 32.15 -24.41
N SER A 40 4.58 31.77 -25.34
CA SER A 40 5.92 31.23 -25.18
C SER A 40 6.88 32.23 -24.53
N SER A 41 7.56 31.80 -23.47
CA SER A 41 8.85 32.37 -23.08
C SER A 41 9.63 31.31 -22.32
N ASP A 42 10.83 31.03 -22.81
CA ASP A 42 11.72 29.95 -22.43
C ASP A 42 12.02 29.95 -20.92
N VAL A 43 11.68 28.85 -20.24
CA VAL A 43 12.11 28.56 -18.88
C VAL A 43 12.85 27.23 -18.96
N ASP A 44 14.16 27.28 -18.69
CA ASP A 44 15.01 26.11 -18.51
C ASP A 44 14.50 25.36 -17.27
N ILE A 45 13.61 24.39 -17.50
CA ILE A 45 13.15 23.47 -16.47
C ILE A 45 14.33 22.52 -16.23
N PHE A 46 15.07 22.74 -15.15
CA PHE A 46 15.78 21.65 -14.49
C PHE A 46 14.71 20.66 -14.02
N THR A 47 14.37 19.71 -14.89
CA THR A 47 13.66 18.51 -14.48
C THR A 47 14.65 17.73 -13.64
N GLU A 48 14.61 17.91 -12.32
CA GLU A 48 15.00 16.81 -11.45
C GLU A 48 14.13 15.63 -11.86
N ASP A 49 14.75 14.52 -12.25
CA ASP A 49 14.09 13.29 -12.68
C ASP A 49 13.14 12.81 -11.58
N ILE A 50 11.88 13.26 -11.60
CA ILE A 50 10.82 12.68 -10.79
C ILE A 50 10.62 11.27 -11.37
N PRO A 51 10.86 10.19 -10.60
CA PRO A 51 10.64 8.85 -11.13
C PRO A 51 9.17 8.71 -11.51
N ASP A 52 8.92 8.58 -12.82
CA ASP A 52 7.58 8.43 -13.37
C ASP A 52 6.89 7.24 -12.70
N MET A 53 5.89 7.54 -11.88
CA MET A 53 5.02 6.53 -11.29
C MET A 53 4.15 5.92 -12.39
N VAL A 54 4.60 4.80 -12.95
CA VAL A 54 3.86 4.09 -14.01
C VAL A 54 2.65 3.38 -13.40
N VAL A 55 1.44 3.87 -13.67
CA VAL A 55 0.20 3.21 -13.25
C VAL A 55 0.13 1.80 -13.84
N GLY A 56 -0.08 0.80 -12.99
CA GLY A 56 -0.05 -0.62 -13.36
C GLY A 56 1.34 -1.20 -13.57
N GLY A 57 2.40 -0.39 -13.54
CA GLY A 57 3.81 -0.83 -13.54
C GLY A 57 4.34 -1.07 -12.13
N TRP A 58 5.45 -1.81 -12.04
CA TRP A 58 6.20 -1.94 -10.80
C TRP A 58 7.20 -0.80 -10.65
N THR A 59 7.18 -0.13 -9.50
CA THR A 59 8.18 0.84 -9.09
C THR A 59 9.05 0.21 -8.00
N ALA A 60 10.37 0.20 -8.21
CA ALA A 60 11.32 -0.28 -7.20
C ALA A 60 11.31 0.65 -5.98
N SER A 61 11.47 0.08 -4.79
CA SER A 61 11.60 0.89 -3.57
C SER A 61 12.94 1.63 -3.56
N GLU A 62 12.93 2.89 -3.13
CA GLU A 62 14.15 3.68 -2.94
C GLU A 62 15.03 3.13 -1.79
N ASP A 63 14.39 2.65 -0.72
CA ASP A 63 15.03 1.98 0.41
C ASP A 63 14.47 0.55 0.53
N ILE A 64 15.34 -0.39 0.92
CA ILE A 64 14.99 -1.79 1.17
C ILE A 64 14.16 -1.96 2.46
N LYS A 65 14.10 -0.94 3.33
CA LYS A 65 13.33 -1.00 4.58
C LYS A 65 11.85 -1.31 4.33
N MET A 66 11.30 -2.14 5.20
CA MET A 66 9.86 -2.34 5.27
C MET A 66 9.17 -1.07 5.78
N THR A 67 8.34 -0.45 4.94
CA THR A 67 7.44 0.64 5.34
C THR A 67 6.33 0.09 6.24
N ASP A 68 5.74 0.92 7.09
CA ASP A 68 4.69 0.47 8.02
C ASP A 68 3.44 -0.03 7.27
N ASN A 69 3.12 0.54 6.12
CA ASN A 69 2.06 0.05 5.24
C ASN A 69 2.37 -1.35 4.70
N ALA A 70 3.60 -1.59 4.23
CA ALA A 70 4.01 -2.90 3.74
C ALA A 70 4.02 -3.96 4.86
N LYS A 71 4.46 -3.59 6.07
CA LYS A 71 4.40 -4.48 7.25
C LYS A 71 2.96 -4.84 7.60
N ASN A 72 2.07 -3.85 7.70
CA ASN A 72 0.66 -4.10 8.03
C ASN A 72 -0.04 -4.96 6.98
N ALA A 73 0.23 -4.71 5.70
CA ALA A 73 -0.27 -5.53 4.60
C ALA A 73 0.23 -6.97 4.71
N PHE A 74 1.53 -7.14 4.95
CA PHE A 74 2.15 -8.45 5.11
C PHE A 74 1.55 -9.22 6.28
N GLU A 75 1.48 -8.63 7.47
CA GLU A 75 0.92 -9.26 8.69
C GLU A 75 -0.52 -9.73 8.48
N LYS A 76 -1.35 -8.90 7.84
CA LYS A 76 -2.72 -9.27 7.46
C LYS A 76 -2.75 -10.43 6.47
N ALA A 77 -1.92 -10.37 5.43
CA ALA A 77 -1.91 -11.34 4.35
C ALA A 77 -1.40 -12.73 4.78
N VAL A 78 -0.45 -12.79 5.72
CA VAL A 78 0.06 -14.05 6.27
C VAL A 78 -0.74 -14.55 7.48
N SER A 79 -1.68 -13.75 7.99
CA SER A 79 -2.53 -14.15 9.12
C SER A 79 -3.35 -15.39 8.75
N GLY A 80 -3.15 -16.48 9.48
CA GLY A 80 -3.80 -17.76 9.23
C GLY A 80 -3.07 -18.69 8.26
N LEU A 81 -1.94 -18.25 7.67
CA LEU A 81 -1.08 -19.15 6.89
C LEU A 81 -0.34 -20.11 7.82
N THR A 82 -0.25 -21.38 7.41
CA THR A 82 0.41 -22.45 8.19
C THR A 82 1.38 -23.24 7.32
N GLY A 83 2.24 -24.03 7.95
CA GLY A 83 3.20 -24.91 7.25
C GLY A 83 4.53 -24.25 6.86
N VAL A 84 4.58 -22.93 6.70
CA VAL A 84 5.81 -22.16 6.46
C VAL A 84 5.77 -20.86 7.25
N ASN A 85 6.86 -20.54 7.94
CA ASN A 85 7.06 -19.24 8.58
C ASN A 85 7.75 -18.29 7.58
N TYR A 86 7.14 -17.14 7.33
CA TYR A 86 7.70 -16.09 6.47
C TYR A 86 8.15 -14.90 7.32
N GLU A 87 9.44 -14.61 7.30
CA GLU A 87 10.04 -13.44 7.96
C GLU A 87 10.36 -12.37 6.89
N PRO A 88 9.71 -11.20 6.91
CA PRO A 88 9.95 -10.15 5.93
C PRO A 88 11.32 -9.51 6.14
N VAL A 89 12.09 -9.37 5.06
CA VAL A 89 13.45 -8.80 5.06
C VAL A 89 13.46 -7.42 4.42
N ALA A 90 12.81 -7.27 3.26
CA ALA A 90 12.82 -6.02 2.51
C ALA A 90 11.58 -5.84 1.63
N CYS A 91 11.13 -4.60 1.45
CA CYS A 91 10.14 -4.25 0.43
C CYS A 91 10.88 -3.85 -0.84
N LEU A 92 10.82 -4.67 -1.89
CA LEU A 92 11.57 -4.46 -3.13
C LEU A 92 10.88 -3.51 -4.10
N GLY A 93 9.54 -3.41 -4.02
CA GLY A 93 8.80 -2.49 -4.86
C GLY A 93 7.31 -2.53 -4.64
N THR A 94 6.63 -1.60 -5.30
CA THR A 94 5.17 -1.45 -5.25
C THR A 94 4.60 -1.35 -6.66
N GLN A 95 3.33 -1.69 -6.82
CA GLN A 95 2.59 -1.50 -8.06
C GLN A 95 1.18 -1.01 -7.71
N VAL A 96 0.81 0.14 -8.27
CA VAL A 96 -0.52 0.72 -8.07
C VAL A 96 -1.49 0.18 -9.12
N VAL A 97 -2.60 -0.38 -8.64
CA VAL A 97 -3.69 -1.00 -9.40
C VAL A 97 -5.03 -0.48 -8.86
N ALA A 98 -6.10 -1.29 -8.87
CA ALA A 98 -7.31 -1.02 -8.07
C ALA A 98 -7.08 -1.27 -6.56
N GLY A 99 -5.97 -0.74 -6.03
CA GLY A 99 -5.33 -1.14 -4.78
C GLY A 99 -3.81 -0.99 -4.91
N ILE A 100 -3.05 -1.66 -4.05
CA ILE A 100 -1.58 -1.65 -4.08
C ILE A 100 -1.07 -3.08 -3.96
N ASN A 101 -0.14 -3.45 -4.83
CA ASN A 101 0.69 -4.64 -4.68
C ASN A 101 2.03 -4.26 -4.05
N TYR A 102 2.51 -5.09 -3.11
CA TYR A 102 3.86 -5.05 -2.57
C TYR A 102 4.63 -6.29 -3.02
N CYS A 103 5.91 -6.13 -3.37
CA CYS A 103 6.85 -7.23 -3.56
C CYS A 103 7.79 -7.27 -2.35
N ILE A 104 7.69 -8.30 -1.53
CA ILE A 104 8.44 -8.41 -0.27
C ILE A 104 9.39 -9.59 -0.36
N LEU A 105 10.68 -9.36 -0.11
CA LEU A 105 11.65 -10.42 0.11
C LEU A 105 11.44 -11.01 1.50
N CYS A 106 11.26 -12.33 1.58
CA CYS A 106 11.10 -13.05 2.83
C CYS A 106 12.14 -14.17 2.95
N LYS A 107 12.56 -14.43 4.20
CA LYS A 107 13.10 -15.75 4.57
C LYS A 107 11.92 -16.66 4.87
N ALA A 108 11.89 -17.82 4.21
CA ALA A 108 10.85 -18.83 4.38
C ALA A 108 11.46 -20.06 5.05
N THR A 109 10.83 -20.49 6.15
CA THR A 109 11.24 -21.67 6.92
C THR A 109 10.05 -22.62 7.08
N PRO A 110 10.05 -23.79 6.41
CA PRO A 110 9.01 -24.80 6.60
C PRO A 110 8.91 -25.26 8.06
N VAL A 111 7.71 -25.53 8.54
CA VAL A 111 7.48 -26.00 9.92
C VAL A 111 7.61 -27.54 9.95
N THR A 112 8.84 -28.04 9.88
CA THR A 112 9.18 -29.48 9.86
C THR A 112 10.42 -29.77 10.72
N LEU A 113 10.67 -31.05 11.06
CA LEU A 113 11.77 -31.45 11.96
C LEU A 113 13.19 -31.17 11.41
N HIS A 114 13.34 -30.99 10.09
CA HIS A 114 14.63 -30.74 9.42
C HIS A 114 14.49 -29.65 8.35
N ALA A 115 13.93 -28.50 8.75
CA ALA A 115 13.66 -27.41 7.83
C ALA A 115 14.95 -26.77 7.28
N THR A 116 14.98 -26.56 5.96
CA THR A 116 15.97 -25.68 5.31
C THR A 116 15.31 -24.35 4.99
N THR A 117 15.90 -23.26 5.49
CA THR A 117 15.45 -21.89 5.18
C THR A 117 15.90 -21.51 3.77
N TYR A 118 15.00 -20.86 3.03
CA TYR A 118 15.28 -20.32 1.69
C TYR A 118 14.70 -18.91 1.54
N TYR A 119 15.06 -18.20 0.48
CA TYR A 119 14.50 -16.89 0.16
C TYR A 119 13.36 -17.01 -0.84
N THR A 120 12.36 -16.15 -0.68
CA THR A 120 11.20 -16.07 -1.56
C THR A 120 10.76 -14.63 -1.73
N LEU A 121 10.14 -14.34 -2.86
CA LEU A 121 9.34 -13.13 -3.07
C LEU A 121 7.90 -13.46 -2.68
N VAL A 122 7.33 -12.67 -1.78
CA VAL A 122 5.91 -12.70 -1.43
C VAL A 122 5.26 -11.46 -2.01
N TYR A 123 4.31 -11.66 -2.90
CA TYR A 123 3.51 -10.60 -3.48
C TYR A 123 2.23 -10.46 -2.67
N VAL A 124 2.03 -9.28 -2.07
CA VAL A 124 0.87 -8.98 -1.23
C VAL A 124 0.02 -7.94 -1.92
N TYR A 125 -1.26 -8.25 -2.12
CA TYR A 125 -2.24 -7.31 -2.64
C TYR A 125 -3.03 -6.68 -1.49
N VAL A 126 -3.27 -5.38 -1.58
CA VAL A 126 -4.12 -4.61 -0.66
C VAL A 126 -5.23 -3.94 -1.47
N ASP A 127 -6.49 -4.22 -1.12
CA ASP A 127 -7.64 -3.59 -1.76
C ASP A 127 -7.87 -2.14 -1.26
N LEU A 128 -8.78 -1.43 -1.92
CA LEU A 128 -9.14 -0.04 -1.54
C LEU A 128 -9.78 0.09 -0.14
N LYS A 129 -10.11 -1.03 0.52
CA LYS A 129 -10.67 -1.07 1.88
C LYS A 129 -9.62 -1.43 2.94
N GLY A 130 -8.38 -1.72 2.52
CA GLY A 130 -7.28 -2.10 3.41
C GLY A 130 -7.26 -3.58 3.83
N ASN A 131 -8.03 -4.44 3.14
CA ASN A 131 -7.88 -5.89 3.26
C ASN A 131 -6.64 -6.31 2.48
N ALA A 132 -5.88 -7.27 3.01
CA ALA A 132 -4.66 -7.74 2.37
C ALA A 132 -4.64 -9.26 2.23
N GLU A 133 -4.12 -9.75 1.11
CA GLU A 133 -3.98 -11.17 0.80
C GLU A 133 -2.70 -11.46 0.03
N ILE A 134 -2.23 -12.70 0.10
CA ILE A 134 -1.09 -13.14 -0.70
C ILE A 134 -1.57 -13.36 -2.13
N ALA A 135 -1.07 -12.55 -3.06
CA ALA A 135 -1.36 -12.69 -4.48
C ALA A 135 -0.52 -13.80 -5.13
N SER A 136 0.77 -13.90 -4.78
CA SER A 136 1.63 -15.01 -5.22
C SER A 136 2.89 -15.13 -4.36
N ILE A 137 3.55 -16.28 -4.44
CA ILE A 137 4.84 -16.56 -3.80
C ILE A 137 5.77 -17.13 -4.86
N LYS A 138 7.00 -16.62 -4.94
CA LYS A 138 8.04 -17.10 -5.87
C LYS A 138 9.33 -17.41 -5.13
N ASN A 139 9.72 -18.68 -5.12
CA ASN A 139 10.99 -19.09 -4.55
C ASN A 139 12.16 -18.52 -5.36
N ILE A 140 13.23 -18.15 -4.67
CA ILE A 140 14.48 -17.71 -5.27
C ILE A 140 15.44 -18.90 -5.28
N GLU A 141 15.89 -19.29 -6.47
CA GLU A 141 16.97 -20.26 -6.64
C GLU A 141 18.29 -19.50 -6.72
N LEU A 142 19.20 -19.78 -5.78
CA LEU A 142 20.56 -19.28 -5.82
C LEU A 142 21.40 -20.27 -6.62
N GLY A 143 22.10 -19.79 -7.65
CA GLY A 143 22.95 -20.63 -8.47
C GLY A 143 24.04 -21.32 -7.65
N ILE A 144 24.32 -22.57 -8.00
CA ILE A 144 25.53 -23.32 -7.59
C ILE A 144 26.48 -23.45 -8.76
#